data_AF-A0A662WF60-F1
#
_entry.id   AF-A0A662WF60-F1
#
_cell.length_a   1.000
_cell.length_b   1.000
_cell.length_c   1.000
_cell.angle_alpha   90.00
_cell.angle_beta   90.00
_cell.angle_gamma   90.00
#
_symmetry.space_group_name_H-M   'P 1'
#
loop_
_entity.id
_entity.type
_entity.pdbx_description
1 polymer ?
#
loop_
_entity_poly.entity_id
_entity_poly.type
_entity_poly.pdbx_seq_one_letter_code
_entity_poly.pdbx_strand_id
1 'polypeptide(L)'
;MVKFFSPLALTLAASAAAALVLLPWLSHSRIRSPSPKQQPPPSTMAPRTQHQRNIDEINRLDGYDVVIVCTSTPHQAQYWQERLMATRGSISPKDTKVIAVFEDWEGGAGNGLGTLYAYTKACAAGKELYGMDIPALLANGSISVALYHTAGKGTRLAPLPGSENNNKSGVKLPAMVQVKDKFVPMTILEAVVKQTGVYASSRRGRLSVFWGDQVFIPSVDVKYQAKHHIDILAALAPMPSEQEWQEKGLDKYGLIVVNQQDNAAQVDKVTHETANRLLA
;
A
#
# COMPACT_ATOMS: atom_id res chain seq x y z
N MET A 1 -14.27 35.81 33.47
CA MET A 1 -13.39 36.83 34.09
C MET A 1 -12.05 36.17 34.38
N VAL A 2 -10.93 36.88 34.16
CA VAL A 2 -9.50 36.43 34.21
C VAL A 2 -9.04 35.74 32.92
N LYS A 3 -8.60 36.47 31.87
CA LYS A 3 -7.34 37.22 31.59
C LYS A 3 -6.25 36.37 30.92
N PHE A 4 -6.00 36.70 29.65
CA PHE A 4 -4.86 36.34 28.80
C PHE A 4 -3.52 36.77 29.43
N PHE A 5 -2.46 35.98 29.20
CA PHE A 5 -1.09 36.48 29.03
C PHE A 5 -0.31 35.60 28.04
N SER A 6 0.16 36.23 26.97
CA SER A 6 1.28 35.80 26.12
C SER A 6 2.54 36.50 26.62
N PRO A 7 3.73 35.91 26.41
CA PRO A 7 4.84 36.77 26.00
C PRO A 7 5.65 36.19 24.84
N LEU A 8 5.84 37.09 23.87
CA LEU A 8 7.07 37.46 23.18
C LEU A 8 8.01 36.39 22.59
N ALA A 9 8.22 36.61 21.29
CA ALA A 9 9.39 36.31 20.49
C ALA A 9 10.74 36.46 21.23
N LEU A 10 11.62 35.47 21.03
CA LEU A 10 13.05 35.67 21.06
C LEU A 10 13.62 35.32 19.68
N THR A 11 14.03 36.35 18.95
CA THR A 11 14.99 36.28 17.86
C THR A 11 16.40 36.34 18.45
N LEU A 12 17.27 35.42 18.03
CA LEU A 12 18.72 35.59 18.17
C LEU A 12 19.40 34.92 16.98
N ALA A 13 19.87 35.77 16.07
CA ALA A 13 20.84 35.45 15.05
C ALA A 13 22.24 35.75 15.59
N ALA A 14 23.19 34.84 15.35
CA ALA A 14 24.65 35.05 15.29
C ALA A 14 25.31 33.68 15.17
N SER A 15 26.43 33.45 14.53
CA SER A 15 27.19 34.10 13.46
C SER A 15 28.25 33.06 13.08
N ALA A 16 28.66 33.04 11.82
CA ALA A 16 29.76 32.24 11.32
C ALA A 16 31.13 32.70 11.84
N ALA A 17 32.11 31.82 11.59
CA ALA A 17 33.55 32.06 11.44
C ALA A 17 34.43 31.99 12.70
N ALA A 18 35.26 30.95 12.74
CA ALA A 18 36.63 31.05 13.21
C ALA A 18 37.50 30.11 12.36
N ALA A 19 38.21 30.71 11.39
CA ALA A 19 39.33 30.12 10.68
C ALA A 19 40.59 30.91 11.07
N LEU A 20 41.66 30.20 11.46
CA LEU A 20 43.05 30.67 11.58
C LEU A 20 43.90 29.39 11.72
N VAL A 21 44.50 28.86 10.64
CA VAL A 21 45.77 29.22 10.00
C VAL A 21 46.97 29.06 10.96
N LEU A 22 47.86 28.10 10.67
CA LEU A 22 49.32 28.29 10.42
C LEU A 22 50.09 26.93 10.40
N LEU A 23 50.37 26.44 9.17
CA LEU A 23 51.71 26.15 8.59
C LEU A 23 52.70 25.15 9.26
N PRO A 24 53.72 24.64 8.53
CA PRO A 24 53.88 23.21 8.22
C PRO A 24 55.14 22.59 8.84
N TRP A 25 55.35 21.29 8.56
CA TRP A 25 56.60 20.53 8.42
C TRP A 25 56.41 19.13 9.01
N LEU A 26 56.43 18.09 8.18
CA LEU A 26 57.43 17.01 8.25
C LEU A 26 57.09 15.84 7.33
N SER A 27 58.12 15.47 6.58
CA SER A 27 58.47 14.12 6.13
C SER A 27 57.69 13.50 4.96
N HIS A 28 58.46 13.30 3.90
CA HIS A 28 58.18 12.41 2.80
C HIS A 28 57.94 10.98 3.32
N SER A 29 56.73 10.48 3.14
CA SER A 29 56.46 9.05 3.07
C SER A 29 55.70 8.80 1.78
N ARG A 30 56.39 8.27 0.75
CA ARG A 30 55.72 7.71 -0.43
C ARG A 30 54.92 6.50 0.03
N ILE A 31 53.64 6.70 0.32
CA ILE A 31 52.69 5.60 0.41
C ILE A 31 52.53 5.07 -1.01
N ARG A 32 53.12 3.90 -1.26
CA ARG A 32 52.86 3.12 -2.47
C ARG A 32 51.37 2.79 -2.49
N SER A 33 50.63 3.40 -3.41
CA SER A 33 49.25 3.01 -3.69
C SER A 33 49.24 1.51 -4.04
N PRO A 34 48.40 0.68 -3.40
CA PRO A 34 48.27 -0.70 -3.83
C PRO A 34 47.74 -0.73 -5.25
N SER A 35 48.34 -1.56 -6.10
CA SER A 35 47.86 -1.85 -7.45
C SER A 35 46.37 -2.20 -7.40
N PRO A 36 45.55 -1.75 -8.38
CA PRO A 36 44.13 -2.08 -8.37
C PRO A 36 43.99 -3.59 -8.40
N LYS A 37 43.49 -4.16 -7.30
CA LYS A 37 43.09 -5.57 -7.28
C LYS A 37 42.03 -5.72 -8.37
N GLN A 38 42.32 -6.57 -9.35
CA GLN A 38 41.36 -6.97 -10.36
C GLN A 38 40.05 -7.31 -9.65
N GLN A 39 38.97 -6.65 -10.06
CA GLN A 39 37.63 -7.02 -9.59
C GLN A 39 37.45 -8.50 -9.90
N PRO A 40 36.97 -9.31 -8.93
CA PRO A 40 36.63 -10.69 -9.23
C PRO A 40 35.60 -10.68 -10.37
N PRO A 41 35.60 -11.70 -11.25
CA PRO A 41 34.60 -11.84 -12.29
C PRO A 41 33.21 -11.75 -11.66
N PRO A 42 32.19 -11.25 -12.39
CA PRO A 42 30.85 -11.07 -11.84
C PRO A 42 30.43 -12.39 -11.21
N SER A 43 30.15 -12.35 -9.90
CA SER A 43 29.66 -13.53 -9.21
C SER A 43 28.42 -13.98 -9.97
N THR A 44 28.38 -15.27 -10.33
CA THR A 44 27.16 -15.92 -10.79
C THR A 44 26.14 -15.74 -9.68
N MET A 45 25.34 -14.67 -9.75
CA MET A 45 24.31 -14.39 -8.76
C MET A 45 23.38 -15.60 -8.72
N ALA A 46 23.16 -16.13 -7.52
CA ALA A 46 22.19 -17.19 -7.32
C ALA A 46 20.85 -16.77 -7.95
N PRO A 47 20.10 -17.71 -8.57
CA PRO A 47 18.83 -17.40 -9.18
C PRO A 47 17.91 -16.75 -8.15
N ARG A 48 17.32 -15.60 -8.51
CA ARG A 48 16.43 -14.85 -7.62
C ARG A 48 15.24 -15.74 -7.21
N THR A 49 14.88 -15.72 -5.93
CA THR A 49 13.66 -16.37 -5.43
C THR A 49 12.41 -15.68 -6.00
N GLN A 50 11.26 -16.36 -5.98
CA GLN A 50 9.99 -15.75 -6.41
C GLN A 50 9.69 -14.46 -5.63
N HIS A 51 9.92 -14.49 -4.32
CA HIS A 51 9.73 -13.34 -3.44
C HIS A 51 10.58 -12.14 -3.89
N GLN A 52 11.86 -12.37 -4.23
CA GLN A 52 12.74 -11.31 -4.71
C GLN A 52 12.30 -10.76 -6.06
N ARG A 53 11.86 -11.63 -6.99
CA ARG A 53 11.31 -11.20 -8.29
C ARG A 53 10.06 -10.36 -8.13
N ASN A 54 9.15 -10.73 -7.22
CA ASN A 54 7.95 -9.94 -6.96
C ASN A 54 8.27 -8.59 -6.32
N ILE A 55 9.30 -8.49 -5.48
CA ILE A 55 9.81 -7.20 -5.00
C ILE A 55 10.33 -6.35 -6.16
N ASP A 56 11.03 -6.95 -7.12
CA ASP A 56 11.50 -6.23 -8.31
C ASP A 56 10.31 -5.68 -9.12
N GLU A 57 9.28 -6.51 -9.35
CA GLU A 57 8.04 -6.10 -10.04
C GLU A 57 7.33 -4.94 -9.31
N ILE A 58 7.19 -5.01 -7.98
CA ILE A 58 6.62 -3.92 -7.16
C ILE A 58 7.40 -2.62 -7.33
N ASN A 59 8.72 -2.70 -7.54
CA ASN A 59 9.57 -1.54 -7.72
C ASN A 59 9.54 -0.95 -9.14
N ARG A 60 8.97 -1.64 -10.14
CA ARG A 60 8.81 -1.12 -11.51
C ARG A 60 7.76 -0.02 -11.63
N LEU A 61 6.89 0.12 -10.62
CA LEU A 61 5.76 1.05 -10.62
C LEU A 61 4.71 0.74 -11.70
N ASP A 62 4.52 -0.54 -12.02
CA ASP A 62 3.30 -0.98 -12.68
C ASP A 62 2.11 -0.62 -11.77
N GLY A 63 1.01 -0.12 -12.34
CA GLY A 63 -0.11 0.35 -11.52
C GLY A 63 -1.41 0.47 -12.29
N TYR A 64 -2.49 0.63 -11.53
CA TYR A 64 -3.84 0.75 -12.08
C TYR A 64 -4.03 2.07 -12.82
N ASP A 65 -4.86 2.04 -13.85
CA ASP A 65 -5.26 3.23 -14.61
C ASP A 65 -6.06 4.19 -13.70
N VAL A 66 -6.89 3.63 -12.82
CA VAL A 66 -7.67 4.38 -11.82
C VAL A 66 -7.47 3.78 -10.42
N VAL A 67 -7.10 4.65 -9.48
CA VAL A 67 -7.03 4.37 -8.04
C VAL A 67 -8.15 5.13 -7.33
N ILE A 68 -9.06 4.38 -6.72
CA ILE A 68 -10.15 4.89 -5.90
C ILE A 68 -9.77 4.71 -4.43
N VAL A 69 -9.99 5.73 -3.60
CA VAL A 69 -9.79 5.63 -2.15
C VAL A 69 -11.09 5.96 -1.44
N CYS A 70 -11.64 5.01 -0.67
CA CYS A 70 -12.79 5.24 0.18
C CYS A 70 -12.34 5.55 1.62
N THR A 71 -12.72 6.72 2.11
CA THR A 71 -12.30 7.26 3.40
C THR A 71 -13.48 7.45 4.35
N SER A 72 -13.24 7.81 5.61
CA SER A 72 -14.33 8.01 6.57
C SER A 72 -14.88 9.43 6.61
N THR A 73 -14.18 10.42 6.04
CA THR A 73 -14.61 11.83 6.09
C THR A 73 -14.23 12.59 4.82
N PRO A 74 -14.96 13.68 4.47
CA PRO A 74 -14.60 14.54 3.34
C PRO A 74 -13.16 15.09 3.44
N HIS A 75 -12.72 15.44 4.64
CA HIS A 75 -11.35 15.93 4.87
C HIS A 75 -10.29 14.86 4.56
N GLN A 76 -10.53 13.60 4.94
CA GLN A 76 -9.63 12.50 4.58
C GLN A 76 -9.63 12.24 3.07
N ALA A 77 -10.79 12.31 2.42
CA ALA A 77 -10.88 12.20 0.97
C ALA A 77 -10.03 13.28 0.29
N GLN A 78 -10.18 14.54 0.69
CA GLN A 78 -9.37 15.64 0.15
C GLN A 78 -7.86 15.41 0.38
N TYR A 79 -7.47 15.06 1.60
CA TYR A 79 -6.07 14.78 1.93
C TYR A 79 -5.48 13.68 1.03
N TRP A 80 -6.19 12.57 0.85
CA TRP A 80 -5.70 11.46 0.04
C TRP A 80 -5.74 11.76 -1.45
N GLN A 81 -6.73 12.53 -1.93
CA GLN A 81 -6.75 13.04 -3.30
C GLN A 81 -5.47 13.83 -3.59
N GLU A 82 -5.14 14.82 -2.76
CA GLU A 82 -3.97 15.67 -2.94
C GLU A 82 -2.66 14.89 -2.80
N ARG A 83 -2.56 14.05 -1.77
CA ARG A 83 -1.34 13.30 -1.47
C ARG A 83 -1.00 12.29 -2.55
N LEU A 84 -1.95 11.44 -2.94
CA LEU A 84 -1.70 10.40 -3.94
C LEU A 84 -1.51 10.99 -5.34
N MET A 85 -2.17 12.11 -5.66
CA MET A 85 -1.89 12.84 -6.91
C MET A 85 -0.45 13.36 -6.95
N ALA A 86 0.09 13.82 -5.81
CA ALA A 86 1.43 14.34 -5.69
C ALA A 86 2.54 13.28 -5.67
N THR A 87 2.22 12.02 -5.32
CA THR A 87 3.20 10.91 -5.30
C THR A 87 3.18 10.04 -6.57
N ARG A 88 2.34 10.37 -7.56
CA ARG A 88 2.39 9.73 -8.89
C ARG A 88 3.78 9.87 -9.52
N GLY A 89 4.19 8.83 -10.22
CA GLY A 89 5.57 8.64 -10.70
C GLY A 89 6.54 8.05 -9.67
N SER A 90 6.14 7.94 -8.39
CA SER A 90 6.95 7.30 -7.33
C SER A 90 6.24 6.17 -6.59
N ILE A 91 4.90 6.23 -6.52
CA ILE A 91 4.03 5.22 -5.90
C ILE A 91 3.19 4.47 -6.95
N SER A 92 2.65 5.22 -7.91
CA SER A 92 1.88 4.71 -9.06
C SER A 92 2.39 5.36 -10.35
N PRO A 93 1.98 4.89 -11.54
CA PRO A 93 2.24 5.58 -12.80
C PRO A 93 1.85 7.07 -12.79
N LYS A 94 2.55 7.89 -13.58
CA LYS A 94 2.31 9.35 -13.65
C LYS A 94 0.91 9.71 -14.18
N ASP A 95 0.38 8.86 -15.04
CA ASP A 95 -0.90 9.00 -15.72
C ASP A 95 -2.09 8.43 -14.93
N THR A 96 -1.84 7.64 -13.89
CA THR A 96 -2.88 7.13 -12.97
C THR A 96 -3.82 8.24 -12.53
N LYS A 97 -5.12 7.97 -12.62
CA LYS A 97 -6.19 8.83 -12.10
C LYS A 97 -6.47 8.45 -10.66
N VAL A 98 -6.56 9.44 -9.78
CA VAL A 98 -6.85 9.24 -8.36
C VAL A 98 -8.22 9.82 -8.07
N ILE A 99 -9.07 9.06 -7.41
CA ILE A 99 -10.42 9.49 -7.02
C ILE A 99 -10.64 9.11 -5.57
N ALA A 100 -10.55 10.09 -4.67
CA ALA A 100 -10.86 9.88 -3.27
C ALA A 100 -12.32 10.26 -2.98
N VAL A 101 -13.03 9.36 -2.33
CA VAL A 101 -14.41 9.52 -1.86
C VAL A 101 -14.46 9.24 -0.36
N PHE A 102 -15.62 9.49 0.25
CA PHE A 102 -15.87 9.17 1.65
C PHE A 102 -17.18 8.40 1.81
N GLU A 103 -17.22 7.53 2.81
CA GLU A 103 -18.38 6.76 3.22
C GLU A 103 -19.30 7.64 4.10
N ASP A 104 -20.49 7.92 3.59
CA ASP A 104 -21.55 8.69 4.26
C ASP A 104 -22.87 7.92 4.33
N TRP A 105 -22.82 6.59 4.16
CA TRP A 105 -23.97 5.74 4.41
C TRP A 105 -24.34 5.71 5.90
N GLU A 106 -25.57 6.09 6.21
CA GLU A 106 -26.09 6.13 7.57
C GLU A 106 -26.06 4.73 8.23
N GLY A 107 -25.45 4.63 9.42
CA GLY A 107 -25.27 3.35 10.13
C GLY A 107 -24.12 2.47 9.61
N GLY A 108 -23.48 2.84 8.50
CA GLY A 108 -22.39 2.09 7.88
C GLY A 108 -22.90 0.95 6.99
N ALA A 109 -22.49 0.96 5.72
CA ALA A 109 -22.94 0.01 4.71
C ALA A 109 -22.33 -1.41 4.82
N GLY A 110 -21.33 -1.62 5.69
CA GLY A 110 -20.53 -2.85 5.69
C GLY A 110 -19.71 -3.04 4.40
N ASN A 111 -19.05 -4.18 4.26
CA ASN A 111 -17.99 -4.34 3.24
C ASN A 111 -18.55 -4.39 1.81
N GLY A 112 -19.60 -5.17 1.55
CA GLY A 112 -20.14 -5.37 0.20
C GLY A 112 -20.81 -4.11 -0.34
N LEU A 113 -21.86 -3.66 0.36
CA LEU A 113 -22.61 -2.47 -0.03
C LEU A 113 -21.74 -1.20 0.02
N GLY A 114 -20.88 -1.05 1.04
CA GLY A 114 -19.97 0.09 1.13
C GLY A 114 -18.98 0.15 -0.03
N THR A 115 -18.50 -1.00 -0.50
CA THR A 115 -17.65 -1.05 -1.72
C THR A 115 -18.42 -0.60 -2.95
N LEU A 116 -19.64 -1.11 -3.16
CA LEU A 116 -20.48 -0.74 -4.31
C LEU A 116 -20.83 0.75 -4.27
N TYR A 117 -21.17 1.27 -3.09
CA TYR A 117 -21.50 2.67 -2.87
C TYR A 117 -20.30 3.58 -3.15
N ALA A 118 -19.14 3.26 -2.57
CA ALA A 118 -17.90 3.99 -2.83
C ALA A 118 -17.51 3.99 -4.31
N TYR A 119 -17.63 2.84 -4.99
CA TYR A 119 -17.39 2.73 -6.43
C TYR A 119 -18.36 3.61 -7.23
N THR A 120 -19.64 3.63 -6.86
CA THR A 120 -20.67 4.47 -7.53
C THR A 120 -20.35 5.95 -7.38
N LYS A 121 -19.99 6.41 -6.17
CA LYS A 121 -19.54 7.78 -5.93
C LYS A 121 -18.29 8.12 -6.74
N ALA A 122 -17.34 7.19 -6.80
CA ALA A 122 -16.11 7.38 -7.57
C ALA A 122 -16.36 7.44 -9.08
N CYS A 123 -17.37 6.73 -9.62
CA CYS A 123 -17.76 6.84 -11.01
C CYS A 123 -18.29 8.24 -11.34
N ALA A 124 -19.16 8.81 -10.47
CA ALA A 124 -19.64 10.17 -10.62
C ALA A 124 -18.48 11.19 -10.55
N ALA A 125 -17.64 11.08 -9.52
CA ALA A 125 -16.48 11.96 -9.36
C ALA A 125 -15.47 11.81 -10.52
N GLY A 126 -15.27 10.61 -11.05
CA GLY A 126 -14.39 10.35 -12.20
C GLY A 126 -14.88 11.00 -13.49
N LYS A 127 -16.20 11.06 -13.69
CA LYS A 127 -16.81 11.79 -14.80
C LYS A 127 -16.58 13.29 -14.67
N GLU A 128 -16.73 13.85 -13.47
CA GLU A 128 -16.52 15.28 -13.21
C GLU A 128 -15.04 15.69 -13.30
N LEU A 129 -14.13 14.93 -12.67
CA LEU A 129 -12.72 15.26 -12.59
C LEU A 129 -11.94 14.97 -13.88
N TYR A 130 -12.35 13.94 -14.61
CA TYR A 130 -11.55 13.39 -15.72
C TYR A 130 -12.35 13.15 -17.00
N GLY A 131 -13.66 13.38 -17.01
CA GLY A 131 -14.50 13.06 -18.18
C GLY A 131 -14.59 11.56 -18.48
N MET A 132 -14.27 10.69 -17.51
CA MET A 132 -14.21 9.24 -17.73
C MET A 132 -15.53 8.55 -17.37
N ASP A 133 -16.02 7.73 -18.29
CA ASP A 133 -17.04 6.71 -18.01
C ASP A 133 -16.35 5.43 -17.51
N ILE A 134 -16.02 5.41 -16.22
CA ILE A 134 -15.32 4.28 -15.58
C ILE A 134 -16.08 2.95 -15.79
N PRO A 135 -17.41 2.87 -15.59
CA PRO A 135 -18.16 1.64 -15.86
C PRO A 135 -18.03 1.14 -17.30
N ALA A 136 -18.15 2.01 -18.30
CA ALA A 136 -18.02 1.60 -19.71
C ALA A 136 -16.60 1.12 -20.04
N LEU A 137 -15.58 1.82 -19.54
CA LEU A 137 -14.17 1.47 -19.74
C LEU A 137 -13.76 0.18 -19.02
N LEU A 138 -14.37 -0.11 -17.86
CA LEU A 138 -14.21 -1.41 -17.20
C LEU A 138 -14.94 -2.51 -17.98
N ALA A 139 -16.20 -2.29 -18.36
CA ALA A 139 -16.99 -3.29 -19.07
C ALA A 139 -16.36 -3.74 -20.40
N ASN A 140 -15.67 -2.84 -21.10
CA ASN A 140 -14.97 -3.15 -22.35
C ASN A 140 -13.51 -3.63 -22.17
N GLY A 141 -13.02 -3.75 -20.94
CA GLY A 141 -11.65 -4.23 -20.65
C GLY A 141 -10.53 -3.23 -20.92
N SER A 142 -10.84 -1.94 -21.13
CA SER A 142 -9.85 -0.91 -21.52
C SER A 142 -9.16 -0.23 -20.34
N ILE A 143 -9.57 -0.49 -19.11
CA ILE A 143 -8.86 -0.02 -17.91
C ILE A 143 -8.84 -1.09 -16.83
N SER A 144 -7.93 -0.91 -15.89
CA SER A 144 -7.85 -1.59 -14.62
C SER A 144 -8.16 -0.59 -13.50
N VAL A 145 -8.96 -1.01 -12.52
CA VAL A 145 -9.38 -0.14 -11.41
C VAL A 145 -9.12 -0.83 -10.08
N ALA A 146 -8.55 -0.08 -9.14
CA ALA A 146 -8.39 -0.53 -7.75
C ALA A 146 -9.10 0.42 -6.78
N LEU A 147 -9.80 -0.14 -5.80
CA LEU A 147 -10.47 0.58 -4.72
C LEU A 147 -9.83 0.19 -3.39
N TYR A 148 -9.41 1.19 -2.63
CA TYR A 148 -8.77 1.03 -1.32
C TYR A 148 -9.67 1.58 -0.22
N HIS A 149 -10.06 0.72 0.72
CA HIS A 149 -10.77 1.14 1.93
C HIS A 149 -9.75 1.57 2.99
N THR A 150 -9.83 2.83 3.45
CA THR A 150 -8.97 3.33 4.54
C THR A 150 -9.72 3.45 5.87
N ALA A 151 -10.97 2.98 5.91
CA ALA A 151 -11.81 3.04 7.10
C ALA A 151 -11.24 2.16 8.23
N GLY A 152 -11.38 2.65 9.46
CA GLY A 152 -10.97 1.93 10.67
C GLY A 152 -10.02 2.73 11.56
N LYS A 153 -10.31 2.74 12.87
CA LYS A 153 -9.54 3.52 13.86
C LYS A 153 -8.14 2.96 14.16
N GLY A 154 -7.86 1.72 13.75
CA GLY A 154 -6.56 1.09 13.96
C GLY A 154 -6.17 0.88 15.42
N THR A 155 -7.13 0.62 16.32
CA THR A 155 -6.89 0.52 17.78
C THR A 155 -5.81 -0.48 18.17
N ARG A 156 -5.64 -1.57 17.42
CA ARG A 156 -4.57 -2.58 17.66
C ARG A 156 -3.15 -2.07 17.36
N LEU A 157 -3.03 -1.01 16.57
CA LEU A 157 -1.77 -0.36 16.22
C LEU A 157 -1.55 0.93 17.04
N ALA A 158 -2.42 1.21 18.02
CA ALA A 158 -2.25 2.37 18.88
C ALA A 158 -0.88 2.33 19.60
N PRO A 159 -0.20 3.48 19.74
CA PRO A 159 -0.70 4.84 19.50
C PRO A 159 -0.52 5.36 18.05
N LEU A 160 0.03 4.58 17.12
CA LEU A 160 0.47 5.11 15.81
C LEU A 160 -0.65 5.73 14.96
N PRO A 161 -1.86 5.14 14.83
CA PRO A 161 -2.94 5.81 14.11
C PRO A 161 -3.40 7.09 14.82
N GLY A 162 -3.23 7.18 16.14
CA GLY A 162 -3.59 8.37 16.93
C GLY A 162 -2.81 9.61 16.50
N SER A 163 -1.50 9.47 16.19
CA SER A 163 -0.70 10.57 15.63
C SER A 163 -1.10 10.96 14.20
N GLU A 164 -1.94 10.15 13.56
CA GLU A 164 -2.42 10.35 12.19
C GLU A 164 -3.93 10.60 12.15
N ASN A 165 -4.51 11.22 13.20
CA ASN A 165 -5.96 11.48 13.30
C ASN A 165 -6.84 10.22 13.14
N ASN A 166 -6.41 9.12 13.75
CA ASN A 166 -7.05 7.80 13.66
C ASN A 166 -7.16 7.26 12.22
N ASN A 167 -6.29 7.71 11.32
CA ASN A 167 -6.15 7.18 9.97
C ASN A 167 -5.09 6.07 9.96
N LYS A 168 -5.53 4.81 10.07
CA LYS A 168 -4.60 3.66 10.08
C LYS A 168 -3.72 3.61 8.84
N SER A 169 -4.30 3.84 7.67
CA SER A 169 -3.58 3.89 6.39
C SER A 169 -2.61 5.07 6.28
N GLY A 170 -2.75 6.07 7.17
CA GLY A 170 -1.88 7.24 7.27
C GLY A 170 -0.58 7.04 8.03
N VAL A 171 -0.43 5.92 8.77
CA VAL A 171 0.79 5.60 9.53
C VAL A 171 2.01 5.63 8.62
N LYS A 172 3.09 6.25 9.12
CA LYS A 172 4.33 6.47 8.37
C LYS A 172 5.24 5.25 8.40
N LEU A 173 5.90 5.00 7.28
CA LEU A 173 6.91 3.97 7.06
C LEU A 173 8.30 4.61 6.86
N PRO A 174 9.40 3.88 7.11
CA PRO A 174 10.76 4.44 7.01
C PRO A 174 11.21 4.86 5.61
N ALA A 175 10.53 4.40 4.55
CA ALA A 175 10.84 4.80 3.18
C ALA A 175 10.40 6.25 2.93
N MET A 176 11.19 7.02 2.19
CA MET A 176 10.88 8.42 1.86
C MET A 176 10.28 8.52 0.46
N VAL A 177 9.27 9.39 0.31
CA VAL A 177 8.63 9.72 -0.97
C VAL A 177 8.65 11.22 -1.19
N GLN A 178 8.77 11.62 -2.45
CA GLN A 178 8.68 13.02 -2.81
C GLN A 178 7.20 13.43 -2.93
N VAL A 179 6.80 14.43 -2.16
CA VAL A 179 5.49 15.08 -2.24
C VAL A 179 5.74 16.55 -2.54
N LYS A 180 5.44 16.98 -3.76
CA LYS A 180 5.82 18.32 -4.27
C LYS A 180 7.34 18.51 -4.12
N ASP A 181 7.79 19.53 -3.39
CA ASP A 181 9.22 19.85 -3.19
C ASP A 181 9.80 19.28 -1.89
N LYS A 182 9.10 18.36 -1.22
CA LYS A 182 9.52 17.80 0.08
C LYS A 182 9.65 16.29 0.03
N PHE A 183 10.69 15.77 0.66
CA PHE A 183 10.78 14.35 1.00
C PHE A 183 10.09 14.12 2.34
N VAL A 184 9.05 13.29 2.33
CA VAL A 184 8.30 12.91 3.53
C VAL A 184 8.25 11.40 3.65
N PRO A 185 8.03 10.85 4.86
CA PRO A 185 7.83 9.42 5.01
C PRO A 185 6.64 8.92 4.18
N MET A 186 6.82 7.77 3.55
CA MET A 186 5.79 6.99 2.88
C MET A 186 4.71 6.59 3.90
N THR A 187 3.46 6.50 3.48
CA THR A 187 2.38 5.95 4.31
C THR A 187 2.14 4.47 4.04
N ILE A 188 1.43 3.80 4.95
CA ILE A 188 0.95 2.43 4.68
C ILE A 188 0.09 2.40 3.40
N LEU A 189 -0.81 3.37 3.19
CA LEU A 189 -1.63 3.40 1.97
C LEU A 189 -0.78 3.41 0.70
N GLU A 190 0.28 4.23 0.68
CA GLU A 190 1.19 4.33 -0.46
C GLU A 190 1.94 3.02 -0.71
N ALA A 191 2.37 2.34 0.35
CA ALA A 191 2.96 1.00 0.23
C ALA A 191 1.95 -0.01 -0.32
N VAL A 192 0.69 0.03 0.12
CA VAL A 192 -0.37 -0.85 -0.39
C VAL A 192 -0.68 -0.55 -1.87
N VAL A 193 -0.83 0.71 -2.26
CA VAL A 193 -1.04 1.08 -3.68
C VAL A 193 0.13 0.62 -4.55
N LYS A 194 1.37 0.80 -4.07
CA LYS A 194 2.57 0.37 -4.78
C LYS A 194 2.63 -1.15 -4.93
N GLN A 195 2.41 -1.89 -3.84
CA GLN A 195 2.56 -3.36 -3.86
C GLN A 195 1.47 -4.05 -4.70
N THR A 196 0.24 -3.54 -4.72
CA THR A 196 -0.88 -4.16 -5.45
C THR A 196 -0.94 -3.69 -6.90
N GLY A 197 -0.24 -2.61 -7.25
CA GLY A 197 -0.15 -2.09 -8.62
C GLY A 197 0.37 -3.13 -9.63
N VAL A 198 1.19 -4.07 -9.18
CA VAL A 198 1.71 -5.20 -9.98
C VAL A 198 0.62 -6.04 -10.65
N TYR A 199 -0.59 -6.07 -10.09
CA TYR A 199 -1.71 -6.84 -10.63
C TYR A 199 -2.46 -6.12 -11.75
N ALA A 200 -2.26 -4.81 -11.95
CA ALA A 200 -3.08 -3.99 -12.85
C ALA A 200 -3.22 -4.56 -14.27
N SER A 201 -2.11 -5.04 -14.85
CA SER A 201 -2.10 -5.65 -16.19
C SER A 201 -2.97 -6.90 -16.30
N SER A 202 -3.06 -7.69 -15.22
CA SER A 202 -3.84 -8.93 -15.14
C SER A 202 -5.31 -8.70 -14.78
N ARG A 203 -5.66 -7.45 -14.45
CA ARG A 203 -6.94 -7.05 -13.85
C ARG A 203 -7.72 -6.06 -14.72
N ARG A 204 -7.37 -5.93 -15.99
CA ARG A 204 -8.13 -5.10 -16.94
C ARG A 204 -9.56 -5.63 -17.05
N GLY A 205 -10.51 -4.69 -17.06
CA GLY A 205 -11.94 -4.96 -17.02
C GLY A 205 -12.49 -5.46 -15.69
N ARG A 206 -11.71 -5.39 -14.61
CA ARG A 206 -12.13 -5.86 -13.28
C ARG A 206 -11.86 -4.80 -12.22
N LEU A 207 -12.78 -4.69 -11.26
CA LEU A 207 -12.57 -3.94 -10.03
C LEU A 207 -11.76 -4.79 -9.06
N SER A 208 -10.66 -4.24 -8.55
CA SER A 208 -9.85 -4.87 -7.51
C SER A 208 -10.07 -4.10 -6.20
N VAL A 209 -10.31 -4.80 -5.09
CA VAL A 209 -10.69 -4.18 -3.82
C VAL A 209 -9.69 -4.58 -2.77
N PHE A 210 -9.14 -3.60 -2.06
CA PHE A 210 -8.08 -3.79 -1.07
C PHE A 210 -8.37 -3.01 0.20
N TRP A 211 -7.86 -3.52 1.32
CA TRP A 211 -7.74 -2.76 2.55
C TRP A 211 -6.48 -1.90 2.47
N GLY A 212 -6.60 -0.60 2.74
CA GLY A 212 -5.53 0.39 2.61
C GLY A 212 -4.43 0.29 3.67
N ASP A 213 -4.41 -0.79 4.44
CA ASP A 213 -3.54 -1.01 5.60
C ASP A 213 -2.86 -2.41 5.60
N GLN A 214 -3.05 -3.21 4.55
CA GLN A 214 -2.53 -4.58 4.45
C GLN A 214 -1.31 -4.65 3.54
N VAL A 215 -0.11 -4.64 4.13
CA VAL A 215 1.15 -4.78 3.40
C VAL A 215 1.55 -6.25 3.29
N PHE A 216 1.89 -6.70 2.09
CA PHE A 216 2.37 -8.06 1.82
C PHE A 216 3.24 -8.10 0.56
N ILE A 217 4.05 -9.15 0.45
CA ILE A 217 4.76 -9.50 -0.79
C ILE A 217 4.14 -10.81 -1.31
N PRO A 218 3.64 -10.85 -2.56
CA PRO A 218 3.05 -12.07 -3.11
C PRO A 218 4.06 -13.21 -3.13
N SER A 219 3.62 -14.43 -2.79
CA SER A 219 4.45 -15.64 -2.88
C SER A 219 4.33 -16.35 -4.24
N VAL A 220 3.38 -15.93 -5.08
CA VAL A 220 3.09 -16.47 -6.41
C VAL A 220 3.32 -15.42 -7.49
N ASP A 221 3.26 -15.81 -8.77
CA ASP A 221 3.38 -14.86 -9.88
C ASP A 221 2.28 -13.80 -9.86
N VAL A 222 2.67 -12.55 -10.14
CA VAL A 222 1.78 -11.38 -10.10
C VAL A 222 1.18 -11.03 -11.46
N LYS A 223 1.76 -11.56 -12.55
CA LYS A 223 1.26 -11.44 -13.92
C LYS A 223 0.63 -12.76 -14.32
N TYR A 224 -0.67 -12.74 -14.59
CA TYR A 224 -1.44 -13.94 -14.89
C TYR A 224 -2.65 -13.62 -15.77
N GLN A 225 -3.19 -14.64 -16.43
CA GLN A 225 -4.49 -14.53 -17.10
C GLN A 225 -5.56 -14.97 -16.12
N ALA A 226 -6.50 -14.08 -15.81
CA ALA A 226 -7.56 -14.43 -14.89
C ALA A 226 -8.55 -15.42 -15.53
N LYS A 227 -8.89 -16.47 -14.78
CA LYS A 227 -9.78 -17.56 -15.24
C LYS A 227 -11.16 -17.53 -14.61
N HIS A 228 -11.30 -16.83 -13.48
CA HIS A 228 -12.50 -16.80 -12.65
C HIS A 228 -13.06 -15.38 -12.53
N HIS A 229 -14.34 -15.25 -12.21
CA HIS A 229 -14.99 -13.95 -12.03
C HIS A 229 -14.47 -13.20 -10.80
N ILE A 230 -13.96 -13.90 -9.80
CA ILE A 230 -13.44 -13.35 -8.54
C ILE A 230 -12.05 -13.95 -8.29
N ASP A 231 -11.10 -13.11 -7.89
CA ASP A 231 -9.80 -13.55 -7.40
C ASP A 231 -9.70 -13.09 -5.95
N ILE A 232 -9.26 -13.98 -5.06
CA ILE A 232 -9.10 -13.70 -3.64
C ILE A 232 -7.62 -13.86 -3.28
N LEU A 233 -7.02 -12.81 -2.73
CA LEU A 233 -5.69 -12.89 -2.17
C LEU A 233 -5.77 -13.44 -0.75
N ALA A 234 -5.15 -14.59 -0.52
CA ALA A 234 -5.15 -15.29 0.75
C ALA A 234 -3.76 -15.82 1.10
N ALA A 235 -3.52 -16.06 2.39
CA ALA A 235 -2.37 -16.83 2.83
C ALA A 235 -2.61 -18.31 2.46
N LEU A 236 -1.69 -18.89 1.69
CA LEU A 236 -1.75 -20.30 1.32
C LEU A 236 -1.09 -21.14 2.40
N ALA A 237 -1.79 -22.15 2.91
CA ALA A 237 -1.29 -23.11 3.88
C ALA A 237 -2.01 -24.45 3.72
N PRO A 238 -1.38 -25.59 4.08
CA PRO A 238 -2.11 -26.84 4.25
C PRO A 238 -3.16 -26.71 5.36
N MET A 239 -4.18 -27.57 5.34
CA MET A 239 -5.16 -27.65 6.43
C MET A 239 -4.41 -27.99 7.73
N PRO A 240 -4.47 -27.12 8.76
CA PRO A 240 -3.72 -27.33 9.99
C PRO A 240 -4.40 -28.39 10.88
N SER A 241 -3.65 -28.91 11.84
CA SER A 241 -4.22 -29.70 12.93
C SER A 241 -5.16 -28.84 13.80
N GLU A 242 -6.00 -29.49 14.61
CA GLU A 242 -6.89 -28.78 15.55
C GLU A 242 -6.09 -27.94 16.55
N GLN A 243 -4.97 -28.48 17.05
CA GLN A 243 -4.08 -27.76 17.95
C GLN A 243 -3.54 -26.49 17.29
N GLU A 244 -2.99 -26.60 16.09
CA GLU A 244 -2.48 -25.44 15.34
C GLU A 244 -3.58 -24.42 15.01
N TRP A 245 -4.81 -24.89 14.76
CA TRP A 245 -5.95 -24.01 14.50
C TRP A 245 -6.25 -23.12 15.70
N GLN A 246 -6.25 -23.70 16.90
CA GLN A 246 -6.47 -22.98 18.16
C GLN A 246 -5.31 -22.04 18.49
N GLU A 247 -4.07 -22.53 18.38
CA GLU A 247 -2.86 -21.73 18.66
C GLU A 247 -2.76 -20.50 17.75
N LYS A 248 -3.13 -20.65 16.47
CA LYS A 248 -3.13 -19.55 15.49
C LYS A 248 -4.42 -18.71 15.51
N GLY A 249 -5.43 -19.12 16.28
CA GLY A 249 -6.73 -18.43 16.36
C GLY A 249 -7.44 -18.33 15.01
N LEU A 250 -7.42 -19.41 14.22
CA LEU A 250 -7.96 -19.42 12.86
C LEU A 250 -9.49 -19.36 12.80
N ASP A 251 -10.16 -19.58 13.93
CA ASP A 251 -11.60 -19.36 14.13
C ASP A 251 -12.04 -17.89 13.92
N LYS A 252 -11.08 -16.97 13.84
CA LYS A 252 -11.32 -15.53 13.61
C LYS A 252 -11.25 -15.14 12.14
N TYR A 253 -10.90 -16.08 11.26
CA TYR A 253 -10.66 -15.84 9.85
C TYR A 253 -11.63 -16.65 8.98
N GLY A 254 -11.82 -16.21 7.73
CA GLY A 254 -12.48 -17.00 6.71
C GLY A 254 -11.49 -18.00 6.10
N LEU A 255 -11.97 -19.22 5.83
CA LEU A 255 -11.19 -20.27 5.16
C LEU A 255 -11.75 -20.48 3.76
N ILE A 256 -10.84 -20.58 2.78
CA ILE A 256 -11.15 -20.93 1.40
C ILE A 256 -10.36 -22.18 1.06
N VAL A 257 -11.05 -23.19 0.50
CA VAL A 257 -10.42 -24.38 -0.06
C VAL A 257 -10.73 -24.45 -1.54
N VAL A 258 -9.79 -25.00 -2.30
CA VAL A 258 -9.96 -25.32 -3.72
C VAL A 258 -9.71 -26.80 -3.89
N ASN A 259 -10.66 -27.50 -4.51
CA ASN A 259 -10.54 -28.94 -4.74
C ASN A 259 -9.72 -29.25 -6.02
N GLN A 260 -9.52 -30.54 -6.32
CA GLN A 260 -8.73 -30.96 -7.49
C GLN A 260 -9.36 -30.58 -8.83
N GLN A 261 -10.65 -30.24 -8.87
CA GLN A 261 -11.38 -29.78 -10.04
C GLN A 261 -11.39 -28.24 -10.17
N ASP A 262 -10.60 -27.52 -9.37
CA ASP A 262 -10.53 -26.05 -9.33
C ASP A 262 -11.83 -25.37 -8.86
N ASN A 263 -12.69 -26.10 -8.12
CA ASN A 263 -13.86 -25.53 -7.47
C ASN A 263 -13.51 -25.02 -6.07
N ALA A 264 -13.98 -23.81 -5.74
CA ALA A 264 -13.73 -23.19 -4.45
C ALA A 264 -14.94 -23.29 -3.51
N ALA A 265 -14.67 -23.48 -2.22
CA ALA A 265 -15.65 -23.37 -1.14
C ALA A 265 -15.11 -22.46 -0.02
N GLN A 266 -16.00 -21.74 0.65
CA GLN A 266 -15.65 -20.80 1.72
C GLN A 266 -16.54 -20.99 2.95
N VAL A 267 -15.93 -20.88 4.13
CA VAL A 267 -16.61 -20.75 5.43
C VAL A 267 -16.04 -19.55 6.18
N ASP A 268 -16.86 -18.86 6.98
CA ASP A 268 -16.43 -17.72 7.78
C ASP A 268 -16.43 -18.06 9.27
N LYS A 269 -15.29 -17.90 9.94
CA LYS A 269 -15.13 -17.94 11.41
C LYS A 269 -15.78 -19.17 12.06
N VAL A 270 -15.33 -20.34 11.64
CA VAL A 270 -15.83 -21.63 12.13
C VAL A 270 -14.79 -22.37 12.97
N THR A 271 -15.23 -23.37 13.72
CA THR A 271 -14.34 -24.31 14.41
C THR A 271 -13.61 -25.22 13.41
N HIS A 272 -12.48 -25.80 13.83
CA HIS A 272 -11.74 -26.78 13.03
C HIS A 272 -12.62 -27.96 12.60
N GLU A 273 -13.43 -28.50 13.52
CA GLU A 273 -14.40 -29.57 13.23
C GLU A 273 -15.41 -29.15 12.14
N THR A 274 -15.98 -27.95 12.28
CA THR A 274 -16.96 -27.43 11.31
C THR A 274 -16.32 -27.20 9.94
N ALA A 275 -15.09 -26.67 9.89
CA ALA A 275 -14.36 -26.52 8.65
C ALA A 275 -14.16 -27.86 7.94
N ASN A 276 -13.65 -28.89 8.63
CA ASN A 276 -13.47 -30.22 8.04
C ASN A 276 -14.79 -30.82 7.55
N ARG A 277 -15.88 -30.65 8.30
CA ARG A 277 -17.19 -31.19 7.89
C ARG A 277 -17.76 -30.50 6.64
N LEU A 278 -17.54 -29.20 6.48
CA LEU A 278 -18.11 -28.41 5.39
C LEU A 278 -17.22 -28.33 4.14
N LEU A 279 -15.93 -28.63 4.27
CA LEU A 279 -14.92 -28.42 3.23
C LEU A 279 -14.17 -29.69 2.79
N ALA A 280 -14.56 -30.86 3.31
CA ALA A 280 -14.02 -32.17 2.91
C ALA A 280 -14.43 -32.57 1.49
#